data_AF-A0A3D5UYL3-F1
#
_entry.id   AF-A0A3D5UYL3-F1
#
_cell.length_a   1.000
_cell.length_b   1.000
_cell.length_c   1.000
_cell.angle_alpha   90.00
_cell.angle_beta   90.00
_cell.angle_gamma   90.00
#
_symmetry.space_group_name_H-M   'P 1'
#
loop_
_entity.id
_entity.type
_entity.pdbx_description
1 polymer ?
#
loop_
_entity_poly.entity_id
_entity_poly.type
_entity_poly.pdbx_seq_one_letter_code
_entity_poly.pdbx_strand_id
1 'polypeptide(L)'
;LNECPLGAAALAGTSFPIDREQTAKALRFERPTRNSLDSVSDRDFVLETLGAASIAATHLTRLAEEIVIWSTPGFDFVRLPDSFTTGSSIMP
;
A
#
# COMPACT_ATOMS: atom_id res chain seq x y z
N LEU A 1 -10.91 3.28 -6.21
CA LEU A 1 -9.70 2.48 -6.50
C LEU A 1 -9.81 1.70 -7.81
N ASN A 2 -10.77 0.77 -7.96
CA ASN A 2 -10.81 -0.17 -9.09
C ASN A 2 -11.62 0.35 -10.31
N GLU A 3 -11.27 1.53 -10.82
CA GLU A 3 -11.91 2.12 -12.01
C GLU A 3 -10.89 2.34 -13.12
N CYS A 4 -11.29 2.13 -14.38
CA CYS A 4 -10.39 2.22 -15.52
C CYS A 4 -10.27 3.67 -16.04
N PRO A 5 -9.09 4.32 -15.95
CA PRO A 5 -8.88 5.65 -16.50
C PRO A 5 -8.61 5.65 -18.01
N LEU A 6 -8.40 4.48 -18.63
CA LEU A 6 -8.07 4.38 -20.04
C LEU A 6 -9.21 4.93 -20.91
N GLY A 7 -8.84 5.74 -21.90
CA GLY A 7 -9.77 6.52 -22.72
C GLY A 7 -9.92 7.99 -22.30
N ALA A 8 -9.40 8.41 -21.15
CA ALA A 8 -9.40 9.82 -20.72
C ALA A 8 -8.43 10.73 -21.50
N ALA A 9 -7.47 10.14 -22.24
CA ALA A 9 -6.42 10.83 -22.99
C ALA A 9 -5.66 11.85 -22.11
N ALA A 10 -5.34 13.04 -22.64
CA ALA A 10 -4.63 14.05 -21.87
C ALA A 10 -5.47 14.69 -20.75
N LEU A 11 -6.78 14.89 -20.98
CA LEU A 11 -7.75 15.43 -20.00
C LEU A 11 -9.21 15.44 -20.47
N ALA A 12 -9.47 15.48 -21.79
CA ALA A 12 -10.81 15.70 -22.36
C ALA A 12 -11.45 14.45 -22.98
N GLY A 13 -10.86 13.27 -22.74
CA GLY A 13 -11.25 12.04 -23.42
C GLY A 13 -10.62 11.91 -24.81
N THR A 14 -10.67 10.70 -25.36
CA THR A 14 -10.30 10.44 -26.75
C THR A 14 -11.38 10.91 -27.73
N SER A 15 -10.98 11.34 -28.92
CA SER A 15 -11.89 11.70 -30.02
C SER A 15 -12.45 10.49 -30.78
N PHE A 16 -11.92 9.29 -30.53
CA PHE A 16 -12.43 8.06 -31.12
C PHE A 16 -13.68 7.57 -30.36
N PRO A 17 -14.70 7.03 -31.05
CA PRO A 17 -15.90 6.52 -30.41
C PRO A 17 -15.65 5.13 -29.78
N ILE A 18 -14.79 5.08 -28.77
CA ILE A 18 -14.44 3.83 -28.08
C ILE A 18 -15.52 3.42 -27.08
N ASP A 19 -15.64 2.11 -26.87
CA ASP A 19 -16.41 1.54 -25.76
C ASP A 19 -15.50 1.39 -24.52
N ARG A 20 -15.66 2.31 -23.57
CA ARG A 20 -14.88 2.30 -22.32
C ARG A 20 -15.31 1.22 -21.34
N GLU A 21 -16.54 0.73 -21.41
CA GLU A 21 -17.00 -0.41 -20.60
C GLU A 21 -16.32 -1.70 -21.07
N GLN A 22 -16.26 -1.92 -22.38
CA GLN A 22 -15.50 -3.02 -22.96
C GLN A 22 -14.03 -2.96 -22.56
N THR A 23 -13.41 -1.77 -22.62
CA THR A 23 -12.01 -1.56 -22.25
C THR A 23 -11.76 -1.85 -20.77
N ALA A 24 -12.62 -1.35 -19.87
CA ALA A 24 -12.54 -1.61 -18.44
C ALA A 24 -12.63 -3.11 -18.14
N LYS A 25 -13.62 -3.80 -18.76
CA LYS A 25 -13.79 -5.25 -18.64
C LYS A 25 -12.58 -6.04 -19.13
N ALA A 26 -12.02 -5.67 -20.28
CA ALA A 26 -10.84 -6.33 -20.84
C ALA A 26 -9.61 -6.20 -19.91
N LEU A 27 -9.49 -5.06 -19.22
CA LEU A 27 -8.44 -4.79 -18.24
C LEU A 27 -8.77 -5.22 -16.81
N ARG A 28 -9.93 -5.85 -16.59
CA ARG A 28 -10.41 -6.37 -15.30
C ARG A 28 -10.68 -5.29 -14.23
N PHE A 29 -10.98 -4.07 -14.67
CA PHE A 29 -11.59 -3.06 -13.81
C PHE A 29 -13.10 -3.27 -13.73
N GLU A 30 -13.72 -2.76 -12.67
CA GLU A 30 -15.18 -2.89 -12.48
C GLU A 30 -15.98 -2.01 -13.45
N ARG A 31 -15.45 -0.84 -13.79
CA ARG A 31 -16.09 0.16 -14.66
C ARG A 31 -15.10 1.24 -15.10
N PRO A 32 -15.38 2.03 -16.14
CA PRO A 32 -14.60 3.21 -16.45
C PRO A 32 -14.83 4.32 -15.41
N THR A 33 -13.81 5.17 -15.26
CA THR A 33 -13.94 6.45 -14.54
C THR A 33 -14.94 7.37 -15.23
N ARG A 34 -15.67 8.18 -14.45
CA ARG A 34 -16.79 8.99 -14.96
C ARG A 34 -16.38 10.33 -15.56
N ASN A 35 -15.21 10.84 -15.22
CA ASN A 35 -14.74 12.16 -15.63
C ASN A 35 -13.28 12.07 -16.09
N SER A 36 -12.98 12.60 -17.28
CA SER A 36 -11.65 12.49 -17.88
C SER A 36 -10.60 13.39 -17.22
N LEU A 37 -10.99 14.57 -16.71
CA LEU A 37 -10.10 15.46 -15.96
C LEU A 37 -9.68 14.79 -14.65
N ASP A 38 -10.66 14.28 -13.92
CA ASP A 38 -10.44 13.52 -12.69
C ASP A 38 -9.52 12.31 -12.94
N SER A 39 -9.80 11.53 -13.98
CA SER A 39 -9.00 10.33 -14.33
C SER A 39 -7.50 10.56 -14.48
N VAL A 40 -7.11 11.71 -15.02
CA VAL A 40 -5.69 12.01 -15.30
C VAL A 40 -4.99 12.64 -14.10
N SER A 41 -5.72 13.37 -13.26
CA SER A 41 -5.20 14.02 -12.06
C SER A 41 -5.29 13.20 -10.78
N ASP A 42 -6.22 12.23 -10.71
CA ASP A 42 -6.51 11.46 -9.50
C ASP A 42 -5.31 10.62 -9.04
N ARG A 43 -4.93 10.80 -7.78
CA ARG A 43 -3.93 10.00 -7.06
C ARG A 43 -4.41 9.59 -5.67
N ASP A 44 -5.70 9.74 -5.38
CA ASP A 44 -6.30 9.45 -4.07
C ASP A 44 -6.07 8.00 -3.71
N PHE A 45 -6.09 7.09 -4.69
CA PHE A 45 -5.80 5.68 -4.48
C PHE A 45 -4.41 5.40 -3.88
N VAL A 46 -3.40 6.20 -4.28
CA VAL A 46 -2.04 6.09 -3.73
C VAL A 46 -2.01 6.65 -2.32
N LEU A 47 -2.64 7.82 -2.11
CA LEU A 47 -2.69 8.47 -0.80
C LEU A 47 -3.42 7.60 0.23
N GLU A 48 -4.54 6.99 -0.14
CA GLU A 48 -5.29 6.07 0.71
C GLU A 48 -4.46 4.82 1.06
N THR A 49 -3.78 4.23 0.06
CA THR A 49 -2.89 3.08 0.27
C THR A 49 -1.74 3.42 1.22
N LEU A 50 -1.10 4.59 1.05
CA LEU A 50 -0.03 5.06 1.92
C LEU A 50 -0.54 5.38 3.32
N GLY A 51 -1.74 5.95 3.45
CA GLY A 51 -2.40 6.18 4.74
C GLY A 51 -2.63 4.87 5.49
N ALA A 52 -3.19 3.86 4.83
CA ALA A 52 -3.38 2.53 5.39
C ALA A 52 -2.05 1.88 5.81
N ALA A 53 -1.01 1.98 4.96
CA ALA A 53 0.32 1.46 5.27
C ALA A 53 0.96 2.17 6.48
N SER A 54 0.80 3.49 6.60
CA SER A 54 1.32 4.29 7.72
C SER A 54 0.66 3.90 9.05
N ILE A 55 -0.66 3.69 9.05
CA ILE A 55 -1.40 3.22 10.23
C ILE A 55 -0.92 1.81 10.62
N ALA A 56 -0.80 0.90 9.64
CA ALA A 56 -0.29 -0.45 9.88
C ALA A 56 1.14 -0.42 10.45
N ALA A 57 2.02 0.42 9.90
CA ALA A 57 3.37 0.62 10.41
C ALA A 57 3.37 1.13 11.85
N THR A 58 2.46 2.05 12.20
CA THR A 58 2.31 2.54 13.58
C THR A 58 1.95 1.42 14.55
N HIS A 59 1.04 0.52 14.17
CA HIS A 59 0.71 -0.65 14.99
C HIS A 59 1.90 -1.60 15.13
N LEU A 60 2.62 -1.87 14.04
CA LEU A 60 3.80 -2.74 14.05
C LEU A 60 4.94 -2.18 14.89
N THR A 61 5.18 -0.86 14.86
CA THR A 61 6.19 -0.21 15.70
C THR A 61 5.88 -0.40 17.19
N ARG A 62 4.61 -0.32 17.59
CA ARG A 62 4.23 -0.57 18.99
C ARG A 62 4.51 -2.01 19.41
N LEU A 63 4.18 -2.98 18.55
CA LEU A 63 4.51 -4.39 18.82
C LEU A 63 6.03 -4.60 18.89
N ALA A 64 6.79 -3.99 17.97
CA ALA A 64 8.25 -4.09 17.95
C ALA A 64 8.86 -3.54 19.24
N GLU A 65 8.35 -2.41 19.74
CA GLU A 65 8.82 -1.80 20.99
C GLU A 65 8.61 -2.72 22.20
N GLU A 66 7.44 -3.36 22.30
CA GLU A 66 7.18 -4.36 23.34
C GLU A 66 8.20 -5.51 23.27
N ILE A 67 8.50 -6.02 22.08
CA ILE A 67 9.49 -7.09 21.89
C ILE A 67 10.90 -6.63 22.29
N VAL A 68 11.29 -5.40 21.95
CA VAL A 68 12.58 -4.82 22.36
C VAL A 68 12.67 -4.71 23.89
N ILE A 69 11.63 -4.21 24.55
CA ILE A 69 11.60 -4.10 26.01
C ILE A 69 11.63 -5.48 26.68
N TRP A 70 10.78 -6.41 26.22
CA TRP A 70 10.68 -7.75 26.81
C TRP A 70 11.95 -8.58 26.66
N SER A 71 12.72 -8.37 25.59
CA SER A 71 14.00 -9.05 25.33
C SER A 71 15.21 -8.40 26.02
N THR A 72 15.01 -7.25 26.68
CA THR A 72 16.09 -6.57 27.40
C THR A 72 16.40 -7.29 28.71
N PRO A 73 17.68 -7.42 29.15
CA PRO A 73 18.06 -8.16 30.36
C PRO A 73 17.38 -7.71 31.67
N GLY A 74 16.92 -6.45 31.74
CA GLY A 74 16.19 -5.95 32.91
C GLY A 74 14.76 -6.49 33.04
N PHE A 75 14.19 -7.02 31.95
CA PHE A 75 12.87 -7.66 31.93
C PHE A 75 13.01 -9.17 31.68
N ASP A 76 13.73 -9.57 30.63
CA ASP A 76 14.03 -10.96 30.27
C ASP A 76 12.78 -11.85 30.17
N PHE A 77 11.70 -11.33 29.59
CA PHE A 77 10.44 -12.05 29.44
C PHE A 77 10.41 -12.97 28.22
N VAL A 78 11.17 -12.62 27.18
CA VAL A 78 11.20 -13.38 25.92
C VAL A 78 12.64 -13.54 25.43
N ARG A 79 12.95 -14.73 24.89
CA ARG A 79 14.17 -15.01 24.13
C ARG A 79 13.80 -15.36 22.70
N LEU A 80 14.30 -14.57 21.75
CA LEU A 80 13.99 -14.74 20.34
C LEU A 80 14.95 -15.78 19.71
N PRO A 81 14.50 -16.55 18.70
CA PRO A 81 15.37 -17.51 18.00
C PRO A 81 16.46 -16.81 17.18
N ASP A 82 17.65 -17.39 17.14
CA ASP A 82 18.81 -16.88 16.39
C ASP A 82 18.54 -16.68 14.89
N SER A 83 17.56 -17.40 14.32
CA SER A 83 17.14 -17.21 12.92
C SER A 83 16.48 -15.86 12.65
N PHE A 84 16.03 -15.16 13.69
CA PHE A 84 15.32 -13.88 13.61
C PHE A 84 16.04 -12.75 14.35
N THR A 85 17.22 -13.02 14.92
CA THR A 85 18.01 -12.05 15.68
C THR A 85 19.46 -12.06 15.23
N THR A 86 20.21 -11.04 15.67
CA THR A 86 21.65 -10.97 15.49
C THR A 86 22.32 -10.84 16.84
N GLY A 87 23.59 -11.25 16.92
CA GLY A 87 24.40 -11.20 18.13
C GLY A 87 25.78 -10.60 17.88
N SER A 88 26.50 -10.31 18.96
CA SER A 88 27.90 -9.88 18.91
C SER A 88 28.81 -11.09 19.01
N SER A 89 29.87 -11.16 18.21
CA SER A 89 30.85 -12.26 18.28
C SER A 89 31.63 -12.32 19.59
N ILE A 90 31.71 -11.19 20.33
CA ILE A 90 32.38 -11.08 21.62
C ILE A 90 31.43 -11.38 22.79
N MET A 91 30.14 -11.13 22.60
CA MET A 91 29.11 -11.23 23.65
C MET A 91 28.02 -12.19 23.17
N PRO A 92 28.18 -13.49 23.44
CA PRO A 92 27.17 -14.51 23.12
C PRO A 92 25.92 -14.39 24.01
#